data_AF-A0A534C3H0-F1
#
_entry.id   AF-A0A534C3H0-F1
#
_cell.length_a   1.000
_cell.length_b   1.000
_cell.length_c   1.000
_cell.angle_alpha   90.00
_cell.angle_beta   90.00
_cell.angle_gamma   90.00
#
_symmetry.space_group_name_H-M   'P 1'
#
loop_
_entity.id
_entity.type
_entity.pdbx_description
1 polymer ?
#
loop_
_entity_poly.entity_id
_entity_poly.type
_entity_poly.pdbx_seq_one_letter_code
_entity_poly.pdbx_strand_id
1 'polypeptide(L)'
;MNRIVTWIASLPALALCVCASAAEIDWSKVDQAIGKKGSDLPGGVHKYGLPRSDLHVTVDGVAIKPALALGSWLAFQPSGDGAMVMGDLVLTDTEISPVMQRLIEGSIEITAVHNHLLRTSVPVFYMHVGGHGDPVKLAEALRAGLALSKTPLSQGAPPPPSTALELDTAAIEKTLGYKGTANGGVYQFSIPRAESVSEGGMAVPPSMGTSTALNFQPTGGGKAAITGDFVLLGSEVKAIVKTLRQHGIEVTALHSHMIDDSPHLFFMHFWANEDAQRLAQGLRAALDLANVKRGS
;
A
#
# COMPACT_ATOMS: atom_id res chain seq x y z
N MET A 1 35.32 55.89 58.87
CA MET A 1 35.59 54.49 58.49
C MET A 1 34.42 54.00 57.64
N ASN A 2 34.48 54.21 56.32
CA ASN A 2 33.41 53.81 55.40
C ASN A 2 33.66 52.38 54.91
N ARG A 3 32.70 51.48 55.18
CA ARG A 3 32.70 50.12 54.66
C ARG A 3 31.99 50.08 53.31
N ILE A 4 32.72 49.74 52.25
CA ILE A 4 32.20 49.50 50.90
C ILE A 4 31.62 48.08 50.87
N VAL A 5 30.34 47.96 50.53
CA VAL A 5 29.66 46.68 50.29
C VAL A 5 29.71 46.41 48.80
N THR A 6 30.47 45.42 48.37
CA THR A 6 30.50 44.89 47.01
C THR A 6 29.37 43.87 46.83
N TRP A 7 28.42 44.19 45.94
CA TRP A 7 27.38 43.26 45.51
C TRP A 7 27.90 42.46 44.30
N ILE A 8 28.01 41.14 44.45
CA ILE A 8 28.28 40.22 43.33
C ILE A 8 26.90 39.83 42.75
N ALA A 9 26.63 40.29 41.53
CA ALA A 9 25.46 39.85 40.77
C ALA A 9 25.80 38.56 40.01
N SER A 10 25.23 37.44 40.44
CA SER A 10 25.27 36.16 39.73
C SER A 10 24.23 36.16 38.60
N LEU A 11 24.69 36.14 37.34
CA LEU A 11 23.87 35.95 36.15
C LEU A 11 23.49 34.46 36.01
N PRO A 12 22.19 34.10 35.90
CA PRO A 12 21.79 32.74 35.57
C PRO A 12 22.03 32.50 34.07
N ALA A 13 22.84 31.49 33.74
CA ALA A 13 23.01 31.03 32.37
C ALA A 13 21.73 30.30 31.93
N LEU A 14 20.94 30.94 31.07
CA LEU A 14 19.82 30.29 30.38
C LEU A 14 20.40 29.30 29.37
N ALA A 15 20.35 28.01 29.67
CA ALA A 15 20.61 26.96 28.69
C ALA A 15 19.44 26.92 27.70
N LEU A 16 19.62 27.52 26.53
CA LEU A 16 18.72 27.36 25.39
C LEU A 16 18.83 25.91 24.92
N CYS A 17 17.84 25.09 25.27
CA CYS A 17 17.65 23.78 24.67
C CYS A 17 17.21 24.02 23.22
N VAL A 18 18.15 24.00 22.28
CA VAL A 18 17.84 23.97 20.85
C VAL A 18 17.27 22.59 20.57
N CYS A 19 15.94 22.48 20.52
CA CYS A 19 15.31 21.33 19.89
C CYS A 19 15.76 21.36 18.42
N ALA A 20 16.72 20.51 18.04
CA ALA A 20 17.01 20.27 16.65
C ALA A 20 15.74 19.66 16.03
N SER A 21 14.96 20.49 15.36
CA SER A 21 13.92 20.01 14.46
C SER A 21 14.61 19.15 13.40
N ALA A 22 14.21 17.88 13.26
CA ALA A 22 14.59 17.09 12.11
C ALA A 22 14.31 17.94 10.86
N ALA A 23 15.30 18.09 9.98
CA ALA A 23 15.10 18.81 8.74
C ALA A 23 13.95 18.12 7.98
N GLU A 24 12.97 18.89 7.51
CA GLU A 24 11.91 18.34 6.68
C GLU A 24 12.54 17.59 5.49
N ILE A 25 12.02 16.40 5.20
CA ILE A 25 12.53 15.56 4.11
C ILE A 25 12.29 16.30 2.79
N ASP A 26 13.38 16.51 2.05
CA ASP A 26 13.31 17.03 0.69
C ASP A 26 12.91 15.91 -0.28
N TRP A 27 11.59 15.74 -0.45
CA TRP A 27 11.01 14.72 -1.33
C TRP A 27 11.48 14.83 -2.79
N SER A 28 11.95 16.00 -3.23
CA SER A 28 12.47 16.14 -4.60
C SER A 28 13.76 15.33 -4.83
N LYS A 29 14.58 15.15 -3.79
CA LYS A 29 15.77 14.29 -3.86
C LYS A 29 15.40 12.82 -3.86
N VAL A 30 14.36 12.44 -3.11
CA VAL A 30 13.80 11.09 -3.10
C VAL A 30 13.21 10.76 -4.47
N ASP A 31 12.44 11.68 -5.06
CA ASP A 31 11.92 11.60 -6.43
C ASP A 31 13.04 11.39 -7.46
N GLN A 32 14.13 12.14 -7.33
CA GLN A 32 15.30 12.02 -8.21
C GLN A 32 15.96 10.64 -8.07
N ALA A 33 16.13 10.15 -6.84
CA ALA A 33 16.73 8.85 -6.55
C ALA A 33 15.86 7.67 -7.04
N ILE A 34 14.54 7.72 -6.82
CA ILE A 34 13.58 6.78 -7.41
C ILE A 34 13.54 6.94 -8.94
N GLY A 35 13.83 8.13 -9.46
CA GLY A 35 13.79 8.49 -10.87
C GLY A 35 12.36 8.66 -11.40
N LYS A 36 11.43 9.07 -10.51
CA LYS A 36 10.03 9.38 -10.82
C LYS A 36 9.48 10.30 -9.73
N LYS A 37 8.57 11.20 -10.09
CA LYS A 37 7.82 12.03 -9.13
C LYS A 37 6.76 11.21 -8.37
N GLY A 38 6.76 11.30 -7.04
CA GLY A 38 5.73 10.72 -6.18
C GLY A 38 4.50 11.61 -6.02
N SER A 39 3.60 11.22 -5.13
CA SER A 39 2.39 11.96 -4.77
C SER A 39 2.20 11.96 -3.26
N ASP A 40 1.86 13.12 -2.72
CA ASP A 40 1.57 13.26 -1.29
C ASP A 40 0.16 12.74 -1.00
N LEU A 41 0.06 11.87 0.01
CA LEU A 41 -1.16 11.25 0.50
C LEU A 41 -1.39 11.59 1.97
N PRO A 42 -2.63 11.46 2.47
CA PRO A 42 -2.93 11.67 3.88
C PRO A 42 -2.02 10.86 4.82
N GLY A 43 -1.71 11.43 5.98
CA GLY A 43 -0.79 10.83 6.94
C GLY A 43 0.69 11.14 6.70
N GLY A 44 1.01 12.13 5.86
CA GLY A 44 2.39 12.54 5.58
C GLY A 44 3.14 11.56 4.69
N VAL A 45 2.41 10.80 3.87
CA VAL A 45 2.96 9.74 3.04
C VAL A 45 3.30 10.27 1.65
N HIS A 46 4.52 10.02 1.19
CA HIS A 46 4.94 10.30 -0.18
C HIS A 46 5.03 8.98 -0.97
N LYS A 47 4.14 8.80 -1.96
CA LYS A 47 3.91 7.50 -2.62
C LYS A 47 4.23 7.49 -4.11
N TYR A 48 4.82 6.38 -4.55
CA TYR A 48 5.15 6.07 -5.94
C TYR A 48 4.30 4.89 -6.43
N GLY A 49 3.50 5.12 -7.47
CA GLY A 49 2.83 4.05 -8.22
C GLY A 49 3.71 3.55 -9.36
N LEU A 50 3.89 2.23 -9.44
CA LEU A 50 4.80 1.54 -10.35
C LEU A 50 4.06 0.38 -11.07
N PRO A 51 3.05 0.67 -11.89
CA PRO A 51 2.26 -0.37 -12.54
C PRO A 51 3.09 -1.20 -13.52
N ARG A 52 2.94 -2.52 -13.48
CA ARG A 52 3.54 -3.47 -14.44
C ARG A 52 2.79 -3.46 -15.77
N SER A 53 2.82 -2.33 -16.47
CA SER A 53 2.18 -2.17 -17.79
C SER A 53 2.87 -2.98 -18.90
N ASP A 54 4.05 -3.54 -18.63
CA ASP A 54 4.74 -4.50 -19.50
C ASP A 54 4.12 -5.90 -19.44
N LEU A 55 3.46 -6.25 -18.33
CA LEU A 55 2.86 -7.56 -18.13
C LEU A 55 1.46 -7.66 -18.75
N HIS A 56 1.23 -8.77 -19.46
CA HIS A 56 -0.03 -9.10 -20.10
C HIS A 56 -0.59 -10.39 -19.49
N VAL A 57 -1.14 -10.27 -18.28
CA VAL A 57 -1.61 -11.41 -17.48
C VAL A 57 -3.10 -11.64 -17.73
N THR A 58 -3.51 -12.90 -17.81
CA THR A 58 -4.91 -13.32 -17.76
C THR A 58 -5.15 -14.26 -16.57
N VAL A 59 -6.34 -14.22 -16.00
CA VAL A 59 -6.84 -15.17 -14.97
C VAL A 59 -8.24 -15.58 -15.36
N ASP A 60 -8.50 -16.89 -15.45
CA ASP A 60 -9.83 -17.44 -15.77
C ASP A 60 -10.47 -16.78 -17.02
N GLY A 61 -9.65 -16.48 -18.03
CA GLY A 61 -10.08 -15.81 -19.27
C GLY A 61 -10.21 -14.29 -19.21
N VAL A 62 -10.01 -13.67 -18.04
CA VAL A 62 -10.04 -12.20 -17.86
C VAL A 62 -8.64 -11.62 -18.01
N ALA A 63 -8.45 -10.65 -18.89
CA ALA A 63 -7.23 -9.85 -18.95
C ALA A 63 -7.13 -8.92 -17.73
N ILE A 64 -6.04 -9.00 -16.99
CA ILE A 64 -5.85 -8.23 -15.75
C ILE A 64 -5.25 -6.86 -16.08
N LYS A 65 -5.98 -5.78 -15.79
CA LYS A 65 -5.43 -4.43 -15.90
C LYS A 65 -4.39 -4.20 -14.79
N PRO A 66 -3.35 -3.41 -15.02
CA PRO A 66 -2.40 -3.08 -13.95
C PRO A 66 -3.06 -2.47 -12.71
N ALA A 67 -4.08 -1.62 -12.90
CA ALA A 67 -4.84 -1.05 -11.79
C ALA A 67 -5.71 -2.06 -11.02
N LEU A 68 -5.97 -3.27 -11.57
CA LEU A 68 -6.73 -4.29 -10.86
C LEU A 68 -5.86 -5.02 -9.83
N ALA A 69 -4.66 -5.44 -10.24
CA ALA A 69 -3.78 -6.24 -9.38
C ALA A 69 -2.27 -6.13 -9.69
N LEU A 70 -1.83 -5.57 -10.82
CA LEU A 70 -0.39 -5.56 -11.19
C LEU A 70 0.28 -4.22 -10.88
N GLY A 71 -0.07 -3.63 -9.74
CA GLY A 71 0.38 -2.31 -9.32
C GLY A 71 1.44 -2.39 -8.23
N SER A 72 2.72 -2.37 -8.59
CA SER A 72 3.77 -2.18 -7.59
C SER A 72 3.68 -0.78 -6.99
N TRP A 73 4.11 -0.60 -5.75
CA TRP A 73 4.20 0.71 -5.11
C TRP A 73 5.29 0.78 -4.04
N LEU A 74 5.74 2.01 -3.79
CA LEU A 74 6.63 2.38 -2.69
C LEU A 74 6.03 3.59 -1.98
N ALA A 75 6.01 3.59 -0.66
CA ALA A 75 5.48 4.69 0.13
C ALA A 75 6.45 5.03 1.26
N PHE A 76 6.81 6.31 1.35
CA PHE A 76 7.69 6.84 2.37
C PHE A 76 6.88 7.68 3.35
N GLN A 77 7.25 7.65 4.62
CA GLN A 77 6.78 8.61 5.62
C GLN A 77 7.94 9.05 6.52
N PRO A 78 7.94 10.28 7.04
CA PRO A 78 8.91 10.72 8.02
C PRO A 78 8.89 9.81 9.27
N SER A 79 10.07 9.44 9.77
CA SER A 79 10.23 8.59 10.95
C SER A 79 11.53 8.96 11.68
N GLY A 80 11.43 9.53 12.88
CA GLY A 80 12.60 9.93 13.66
C GLY A 80 13.45 10.98 12.93
N ASP A 81 14.72 10.66 12.70
CA ASP A 81 15.69 11.48 11.95
C ASP A 81 15.77 11.13 10.45
N GLY A 82 14.92 10.22 9.97
CA GLY A 82 14.87 9.78 8.58
C GLY A 82 13.45 9.47 8.10
N ALA A 83 13.31 8.39 7.33
CA ALA A 83 12.04 7.89 6.84
C ALA A 83 11.87 6.40 7.10
N MET A 84 10.61 5.99 7.23
CA MET A 84 10.18 4.61 7.02
C MET A 84 9.75 4.49 5.55
N VAL A 85 10.09 3.38 4.91
CA VAL A 85 9.55 2.99 3.61
C VAL A 85 8.84 1.63 3.72
N MET A 86 7.70 1.53 3.06
CA MET A 86 7.03 0.25 2.80
C MET A 86 6.74 0.13 1.30
N GLY A 87 6.62 -1.09 0.82
CA GLY A 87 6.28 -1.34 -0.57
C GLY A 87 5.69 -2.70 -0.83
N ASP A 88 5.20 -2.84 -2.05
CA ASP A 88 4.72 -4.07 -2.64
C ASP A 88 5.24 -4.09 -4.09
N LEU A 89 6.09 -5.07 -4.41
CA LEU A 89 6.71 -5.21 -5.71
C LEU A 89 6.11 -6.41 -6.46
N VAL A 90 5.43 -6.12 -7.56
CA VAL A 90 4.93 -7.11 -8.52
C VAL A 90 6.08 -7.57 -9.40
N LEU A 91 6.48 -8.83 -9.25
CA LEU A 91 7.61 -9.46 -9.92
C LEU A 91 7.19 -10.77 -10.60
N THR A 92 7.82 -11.10 -11.72
CA THR A 92 7.75 -12.48 -12.24
C THR A 92 8.64 -13.40 -11.41
N ASP A 93 8.39 -14.70 -11.46
CA ASP A 93 9.20 -15.74 -10.79
C ASP A 93 10.72 -15.56 -10.98
N THR A 94 11.14 -15.25 -12.20
CA THR A 94 12.53 -15.01 -12.60
C THR A 94 13.12 -13.68 -12.13
N GLU A 95 12.28 -12.72 -11.76
CA GLU A 95 12.70 -11.40 -11.26
C GLU A 95 12.90 -11.39 -9.74
N ILE A 96 12.22 -12.28 -8.99
CA ILE A 96 12.23 -12.30 -7.52
C ILE A 96 13.66 -12.36 -6.96
N SER A 97 14.41 -13.41 -7.30
CA SER A 97 15.73 -13.67 -6.70
C SER A 97 16.74 -12.52 -6.93
N PRO A 98 16.97 -12.02 -8.16
CA PRO A 98 17.92 -10.93 -8.36
C PRO A 98 17.48 -9.62 -7.70
N VAL A 99 16.20 -9.27 -7.75
CA VAL A 99 15.68 -8.05 -7.09
C VAL A 99 15.85 -8.16 -5.57
N MET A 100 15.42 -9.27 -4.98
CA MET A 100 15.53 -9.53 -3.54
C MET A 100 16.97 -9.41 -3.04
N GLN A 101 17.91 -10.08 -3.72
CA GLN A 101 19.32 -10.03 -3.37
C GLN A 101 19.84 -8.58 -3.36
N ARG A 102 19.53 -7.81 -4.41
CA ARG A 102 20.00 -6.42 -4.54
C ARG A 102 19.41 -5.48 -3.49
N LEU A 103 18.16 -5.72 -3.09
CA LEU A 103 17.50 -4.97 -2.03
C LEU A 103 18.12 -5.26 -0.66
N ILE A 104 18.38 -6.53 -0.34
CA ILE A 104 19.06 -6.93 0.90
C ILE A 104 20.46 -6.31 0.99
N GLU A 105 21.23 -6.31 -0.10
CA GLU A 105 22.53 -5.62 -0.17
C GLU A 105 22.42 -4.11 0.08
N GLY A 106 21.27 -3.52 -0.25
CA GLY A 106 20.93 -2.12 0.03
C GLY A 106 20.30 -1.89 1.41
N SER A 107 20.29 -2.90 2.29
CA SER A 107 19.63 -2.86 3.61
C SER A 107 18.11 -2.60 3.54
N ILE A 108 17.46 -3.01 2.46
CA ILE A 108 16.00 -3.07 2.35
C ILE A 108 15.55 -4.44 2.85
N GLU A 109 14.57 -4.43 3.74
CA GLU A 109 13.99 -5.63 4.34
C GLU A 109 12.99 -6.26 3.37
N ILE A 110 12.95 -7.58 3.38
CA ILE A 110 11.96 -8.36 2.63
C ILE A 110 10.97 -8.90 3.66
N THR A 111 9.77 -8.32 3.70
CA THR A 111 8.78 -8.61 4.74
C THR A 111 7.80 -9.70 4.33
N ALA A 112 7.60 -9.92 3.03
CA ALA A 112 6.83 -11.07 2.53
C ALA A 112 7.13 -11.37 1.06
N VAL A 113 6.90 -12.62 0.63
CA VAL A 113 6.77 -13.00 -0.78
C VAL A 113 5.57 -13.94 -0.92
N HIS A 114 4.60 -13.58 -1.74
CA HIS A 114 3.37 -14.37 -1.92
C HIS A 114 2.69 -14.08 -3.26
N ASN A 115 1.51 -14.67 -3.46
CA ASN A 115 0.62 -14.39 -4.58
C ASN A 115 -0.56 -13.52 -4.13
N HIS A 116 -1.13 -12.73 -5.04
CA HIS A 116 -2.47 -12.14 -4.88
C HIS A 116 -3.52 -12.95 -5.64
N LEU A 117 -3.15 -13.45 -6.82
CA LEU A 117 -4.02 -14.16 -7.75
C LEU A 117 -3.58 -15.61 -7.86
N LEU A 118 -4.51 -16.47 -8.26
CA LEU A 118 -4.23 -17.84 -8.67
C LEU A 118 -4.40 -17.96 -10.19
N ARG A 119 -3.80 -18.98 -10.80
CA ARG A 119 -4.01 -19.34 -12.22
C ARG A 119 -3.70 -18.21 -13.20
N THR A 120 -2.71 -17.38 -12.88
CA THR A 120 -2.23 -16.36 -13.79
C THR A 120 -1.55 -17.00 -15.00
N SER A 121 -1.79 -16.48 -16.22
CA SER A 121 -1.16 -16.99 -17.44
C SER A 121 0.36 -16.83 -17.46
N VAL A 122 0.87 -15.85 -16.71
CA VAL A 122 2.27 -15.65 -16.40
C VAL A 122 2.39 -15.71 -14.88
N PRO A 123 3.32 -16.51 -14.31
CA PRO A 123 3.56 -16.50 -12.86
C PRO A 123 3.97 -15.10 -12.39
N VAL A 124 3.18 -14.54 -11.47
CA VAL A 124 3.41 -13.22 -10.89
C VAL A 124 3.27 -13.32 -9.37
N PHE A 125 4.22 -12.73 -8.68
CA PHE A 125 4.37 -12.73 -7.24
C PHE A 125 4.52 -11.29 -6.74
N TYR A 126 4.29 -11.12 -5.44
CA TYR A 126 4.25 -9.85 -4.75
C TYR A 126 5.26 -9.96 -3.62
N MET A 127 6.23 -9.06 -3.62
CA MET A 127 7.28 -9.00 -2.62
C MET A 127 7.11 -7.71 -1.83
N HIS A 128 6.73 -7.85 -0.56
CA HIS A 128 6.66 -6.73 0.35
C HIS A 128 8.05 -6.38 0.85
N VAL A 129 8.29 -5.07 0.92
CA VAL A 129 9.57 -4.50 1.32
C VAL A 129 9.39 -3.47 2.42
N GLY A 130 10.37 -3.38 3.31
CA GLY A 130 10.42 -2.44 4.42
C GLY A 130 11.78 -1.79 4.56
N GLY A 131 11.87 -0.70 5.33
CA GLY A 131 13.16 -0.12 5.69
C GLY A 131 13.03 1.19 6.45
N HIS A 132 14.10 1.54 7.17
CA HIS A 132 14.22 2.76 7.96
C HIS A 132 15.58 3.42 7.73
N GLY A 133 15.62 4.75 7.68
CA GLY A 133 16.87 5.50 7.61
C GLY A 133 16.83 6.69 6.67
N ASP A 134 17.98 7.03 6.08
CA ASP A 134 18.09 8.16 5.14
C ASP A 134 17.19 7.93 3.91
N PRO A 135 16.22 8.83 3.64
CA PRO A 135 15.23 8.61 2.59
C PRO A 135 15.82 8.53 1.18
N VAL A 136 16.92 9.24 0.90
CA VAL A 136 17.58 9.21 -0.40
C VAL A 136 18.31 7.89 -0.59
N LYS A 137 19.03 7.40 0.41
CA LYS A 137 19.70 6.09 0.37
C LYS A 137 18.71 4.94 0.22
N LEU A 138 17.58 4.99 0.94
CA LEU A 138 16.49 4.03 0.78
C LEU A 138 15.97 4.04 -0.67
N ALA A 139 15.71 5.22 -1.23
CA ALA A 139 15.27 5.36 -2.62
C ALA A 139 16.29 4.84 -3.64
N GLU A 140 17.58 5.10 -3.45
CA GLU A 140 18.66 4.59 -4.30
C GLU A 140 18.71 3.05 -4.27
N ALA A 141 18.60 2.44 -3.09
CA ALA A 141 18.56 0.99 -2.93
C ALA A 141 17.34 0.37 -3.65
N LEU A 142 16.16 0.97 -3.45
CA LEU A 142 14.92 0.53 -4.10
C LEU A 142 14.99 0.68 -5.62
N ARG A 143 15.53 1.79 -6.14
CA ARG A 143 15.76 2.01 -7.56
C ARG A 143 16.71 0.95 -8.15
N ALA A 144 17.78 0.61 -7.43
CA ALA A 144 18.73 -0.39 -7.88
C ALA A 144 18.12 -1.80 -7.92
N GLY A 145 17.27 -2.16 -6.96
CA GLY A 145 16.49 -3.39 -7.01
C GLY A 145 15.52 -3.40 -8.20
N LEU A 146 14.73 -2.34 -8.37
CA LEU A 146 13.77 -2.21 -9.48
C LEU A 146 14.44 -2.32 -10.86
N ALA A 147 15.69 -1.87 -11.01
CA ALA A 147 16.46 -1.97 -12.24
C ALA A 147 16.79 -3.42 -12.66
N LEU A 148 16.63 -4.39 -11.75
CA LEU A 148 16.76 -5.83 -12.03
C LEU A 148 15.42 -6.49 -12.38
N SER A 149 14.35 -5.69 -12.47
CA SER A 149 13.04 -6.09 -13.00
C SER A 149 12.74 -5.34 -14.29
N LYS A 150 11.66 -5.73 -14.98
CA LYS A 150 11.12 -4.99 -16.13
C LYS A 150 10.11 -3.90 -15.75
N THR A 151 9.96 -3.60 -14.45
CA THR A 151 9.00 -2.60 -13.96
C THR A 151 9.21 -1.25 -14.66
N PRO A 152 8.21 -0.72 -15.38
CA PRO A 152 8.33 0.57 -16.04
C PRO A 152 8.45 1.72 -15.03
N LEU A 153 9.53 2.51 -15.14
CA LEU A 153 9.79 3.66 -14.26
C LEU A 153 9.42 5.00 -14.91
N SER A 154 9.39 5.05 -16.24
CA SER A 154 8.83 6.18 -16.97
C SER A 154 7.30 6.13 -16.89
N GLN A 155 6.69 7.28 -16.68
CA GLN A 155 5.25 7.41 -16.94
C GLN A 155 5.08 7.22 -18.45
N GLY A 156 4.41 6.14 -18.85
CA GLY A 156 3.87 6.05 -20.21
C GLY A 156 2.94 7.24 -20.48
N ALA A 157 2.55 7.42 -21.75
CA ALA A 157 1.57 8.45 -22.10
C ALA A 157 0.36 8.37 -21.14
N PRO A 158 -0.19 9.52 -20.69
CA PRO A 158 -1.37 9.53 -19.85
C PRO A 158 -2.42 8.60 -20.44
N PRO A 159 -3.06 7.74 -19.63
CA PRO A 159 -4.13 6.91 -20.16
C PRO A 159 -5.17 7.83 -20.82
N PRO A 160 -5.77 7.41 -21.95
CA PRO A 160 -6.82 8.19 -22.58
C PRO A 160 -7.90 8.54 -21.53
N PRO A 161 -8.56 9.71 -21.67
CA PRO A 161 -9.58 10.12 -20.71
C PRO A 161 -10.54 8.97 -20.44
N SER A 162 -10.75 8.67 -19.15
CA SER A 162 -11.48 7.48 -18.73
C SER A 162 -12.84 7.46 -19.42
N THR A 163 -13.06 6.45 -20.25
CA THR A 163 -14.43 6.08 -20.59
C THR A 163 -15.15 5.78 -19.28
N ALA A 164 -16.40 6.20 -19.17
CA ALA A 164 -17.24 5.83 -18.02
C ALA A 164 -17.11 4.31 -17.80
N LEU A 165 -16.87 3.90 -16.56
CA LEU A 165 -16.83 2.48 -16.23
C LEU A 165 -18.18 1.87 -16.61
N GLU A 166 -18.16 0.73 -17.28
CA GLU A 166 -19.37 -0.04 -17.62
C GLU A 166 -19.90 -0.79 -16.37
N LEU A 167 -20.10 -0.04 -15.29
CA LEU A 167 -20.58 -0.50 -13.99
C LEU A 167 -21.45 0.58 -13.36
N ASP A 168 -22.51 0.15 -12.68
CA ASP A 168 -23.28 1.04 -11.80
C ASP A 168 -22.50 1.29 -10.51
N THR A 169 -21.52 2.19 -10.60
CA THR A 169 -20.63 2.56 -9.50
C THR A 169 -21.40 3.13 -8.32
N ALA A 170 -22.48 3.90 -8.56
CA ALA A 170 -23.32 4.44 -7.50
C ALA A 170 -24.04 3.34 -6.72
N ALA A 171 -24.55 2.30 -7.38
CA ALA A 171 -25.14 1.15 -6.70
C ALA A 171 -24.08 0.34 -5.94
N ILE A 172 -22.86 0.19 -6.46
CA ILE A 172 -21.76 -0.46 -5.73
C ILE A 172 -21.41 0.34 -4.46
N GLU A 173 -21.25 1.66 -4.56
CA GLU A 173 -20.99 2.54 -3.40
C GLU A 173 -22.11 2.42 -2.36
N LYS A 174 -23.37 2.45 -2.79
CA LYS A 174 -24.53 2.30 -1.91
C LYS A 174 -24.52 0.95 -1.18
N THR A 175 -24.17 -0.13 -1.87
CA THR A 175 -24.11 -1.49 -1.29
C THR A 175 -22.95 -1.61 -0.31
N LEU A 176 -21.76 -1.13 -0.66
CA LEU A 176 -20.59 -1.19 0.21
C LEU A 176 -20.69 -0.21 1.38
N GLY A 177 -21.32 0.95 1.18
CA GLY A 177 -21.37 2.05 2.13
C GLY A 177 -20.10 2.90 2.12
N TYR A 178 -19.32 2.88 1.04
CA TYR A 178 -18.06 3.62 0.89
C TYR A 178 -18.01 4.29 -0.48
N LYS A 179 -17.23 5.38 -0.57
CA LYS A 179 -16.92 6.04 -1.84
C LYS A 179 -15.76 5.34 -2.54
N GLY A 180 -15.91 5.14 -3.85
CA GLY A 180 -14.89 4.54 -4.70
C GLY A 180 -14.30 5.56 -5.69
N THR A 181 -13.12 5.24 -6.22
CA THR A 181 -12.44 6.07 -7.23
C THR A 181 -12.15 5.26 -8.48
N ALA A 182 -12.40 5.85 -9.65
CA ALA A 182 -12.02 5.24 -10.92
C ALA A 182 -10.54 5.51 -11.22
N ASN A 183 -9.78 4.46 -11.51
CA ASN A 183 -8.37 4.54 -11.85
C ASN A 183 -8.02 3.43 -12.86
N GLY A 184 -7.39 3.78 -13.98
CA GLY A 184 -6.95 2.79 -14.97
C GLY A 184 -8.07 1.87 -15.50
N GLY A 185 -9.32 2.34 -15.53
CA GLY A 185 -10.48 1.54 -15.91
C GLY A 185 -10.89 0.46 -14.90
N VAL A 186 -10.55 0.66 -13.62
CA VAL A 186 -10.95 -0.14 -12.46
C VAL A 186 -11.58 0.80 -11.43
N TYR A 187 -12.61 0.34 -10.73
CA TYR A 187 -13.22 1.05 -9.62
C TYR A 187 -12.65 0.54 -8.29
N GLN A 188 -12.05 1.43 -7.51
CA GLN A 188 -11.23 1.05 -6.36
C GLN A 188 -11.79 1.66 -5.07
N PHE A 189 -11.71 0.91 -3.98
CA PHE A 189 -12.03 1.35 -2.63
C PHE A 189 -10.81 1.17 -1.74
N SER A 190 -10.58 2.13 -0.86
CA SER A 190 -9.58 2.03 0.21
C SER A 190 -10.29 2.27 1.53
N ILE A 191 -10.42 1.22 2.33
CA ILE A 191 -11.23 1.22 3.56
C ILE A 191 -10.28 1.02 4.75
N PRO A 192 -9.98 2.08 5.52
CA PRO A 192 -9.06 1.99 6.65
C PRO A 192 -9.61 1.10 7.77
N ARG A 193 -8.71 0.40 8.46
CA ARG A 193 -9.02 -0.18 9.77
C ARG A 193 -9.40 0.89 10.79
N ALA A 194 -10.24 0.51 11.76
CA ALA A 194 -10.64 1.40 12.85
C ALA A 194 -9.53 1.56 13.90
N GLU A 195 -8.72 0.52 14.11
CA GLU A 195 -7.56 0.56 15.00
C GLU A 195 -6.42 1.38 14.41
N SER A 196 -5.54 1.85 15.29
CA SER A 196 -4.22 2.34 14.89
C SER A 196 -3.31 1.14 14.62
N VAL A 197 -2.57 1.19 13.51
CA VAL A 197 -1.57 0.19 13.13
C VAL A 197 -0.19 0.79 13.32
N SER A 198 0.75 -0.04 13.74
CA SER A 198 2.16 0.29 13.86
C SER A 198 3.04 -0.84 13.35
N GLU A 199 4.25 -0.52 12.92
CA GLU A 199 5.34 -1.46 12.56
C GLU A 199 6.58 -1.05 13.34
N GLY A 200 7.20 -1.96 14.10
CA GLY A 200 8.37 -1.64 14.92
C GLY A 200 8.13 -0.50 15.93
N GLY A 201 6.88 -0.33 16.38
CA GLY A 201 6.46 0.75 17.28
C GLY A 201 6.18 2.11 16.61
N MET A 202 6.39 2.23 15.29
CA MET A 202 6.11 3.44 14.52
C MET A 202 4.70 3.38 13.91
N ALA A 203 3.94 4.47 13.96
CA ALA A 203 2.60 4.50 13.39
C ALA A 203 2.63 4.29 11.86
N VAL A 204 1.73 3.44 11.35
CA VAL A 204 1.58 3.14 9.92
C VAL A 204 0.22 3.66 9.44
N PRO A 205 0.16 4.81 8.74
CA PRO A 205 -1.09 5.37 8.25
C PRO A 205 -1.67 4.49 7.12
N PRO A 206 -3.00 4.54 6.88
CA PRO A 206 -3.66 3.69 5.87
C PRO A 206 -3.05 3.76 4.46
N SER A 207 -2.52 4.93 4.08
CA SER A 207 -1.86 5.17 2.78
C SER A 207 -0.57 4.35 2.56
N MET A 208 0.01 3.79 3.62
CA MET A 208 1.15 2.86 3.62
C MET A 208 0.74 1.39 3.37
N GLY A 209 -0.50 1.13 2.93
CA GLY A 209 -0.93 -0.22 2.52
C GLY A 209 -1.63 -1.03 3.62
N THR A 210 -2.25 -0.36 4.60
CA THR A 210 -2.97 -1.01 5.72
C THR A 210 -4.49 -0.79 5.66
N SER A 211 -5.00 -0.26 4.54
CA SER A 211 -6.43 -0.26 4.22
C SER A 211 -6.83 -1.56 3.54
N THR A 212 -8.06 -2.03 3.81
CA THR A 212 -8.71 -3.03 2.95
C THR A 212 -8.90 -2.42 1.56
N ALA A 213 -8.34 -3.05 0.53
CA ALA A 213 -8.49 -2.64 -0.86
C ALA A 213 -9.52 -3.53 -1.56
N LEU A 214 -10.51 -2.91 -2.22
CA LEU A 214 -11.49 -3.63 -3.04
C LEU A 214 -11.49 -3.04 -4.45
N ASN A 215 -11.26 -3.87 -5.46
CA ASN A 215 -11.15 -3.43 -6.85
C ASN A 215 -12.18 -4.13 -7.72
N PHE A 216 -12.83 -3.38 -8.61
CA PHE A 216 -13.80 -3.87 -9.59
C PHE A 216 -13.34 -3.49 -10.99
N GLN A 217 -12.96 -4.49 -11.78
CA GLN A 217 -12.70 -4.30 -13.20
C GLN A 217 -13.94 -4.74 -14.00
N PRO A 218 -14.56 -3.85 -14.79
CA PRO A 218 -15.68 -4.24 -15.66
C PRO A 218 -15.25 -5.35 -16.63
N THR A 219 -16.08 -6.38 -16.78
CA THR A 219 -15.90 -7.49 -17.73
C THR A 219 -17.05 -7.61 -18.73
N GLY A 220 -17.93 -6.59 -18.78
CA GLY A 220 -19.06 -6.47 -19.70
C GLY A 220 -20.36 -7.05 -19.13
N GLY A 221 -21.49 -6.52 -19.60
CA GLY A 221 -22.82 -7.07 -19.28
C GLY A 221 -23.19 -6.97 -17.79
N GLY A 222 -22.72 -5.92 -17.11
CA GLY A 222 -22.93 -5.71 -15.67
C GLY A 222 -22.05 -6.56 -14.76
N LYS A 223 -21.13 -7.36 -15.31
CA LYS A 223 -20.17 -8.17 -14.56
C LYS A 223 -18.88 -7.40 -14.26
N ALA A 224 -18.22 -7.82 -13.18
CA ALA A 224 -16.87 -7.38 -12.85
C ALA A 224 -16.02 -8.55 -12.37
N ALA A 225 -14.72 -8.49 -12.71
CA ALA A 225 -13.70 -9.20 -11.97
C ALA A 225 -13.32 -8.39 -10.73
N ILE A 226 -13.34 -9.03 -9.57
CA ILE A 226 -12.93 -8.43 -8.30
C ILE A 226 -11.70 -9.10 -7.73
N THR A 227 -10.83 -8.28 -7.14
CA THR A 227 -9.71 -8.70 -6.30
C THR A 227 -9.31 -7.54 -5.39
N GLY A 228 -8.33 -7.79 -4.54
CA GLY A 228 -7.88 -6.89 -3.49
C GLY A 228 -7.48 -7.72 -2.27
N ASP A 229 -7.54 -7.11 -1.11
CA ASP A 229 -7.19 -7.72 0.15
C ASP A 229 -7.99 -7.15 1.31
N PHE A 230 -8.47 -8.04 2.19
CA PHE A 230 -8.92 -7.64 3.51
C PHE A 230 -7.74 -7.57 4.44
N VAL A 231 -7.62 -6.47 5.19
CA VAL A 231 -6.64 -6.30 6.27
C VAL A 231 -7.34 -6.62 7.58
N LEU A 232 -6.93 -7.68 8.27
CA LEU A 232 -7.69 -8.35 9.31
C LEU A 232 -6.90 -8.56 10.59
N LEU A 233 -7.61 -8.56 11.72
CA LEU A 233 -7.11 -9.20 12.94
C LEU A 233 -7.31 -10.71 12.85
N GLY A 234 -6.47 -11.47 13.56
CA GLY A 234 -6.59 -12.93 13.62
C GLY A 234 -7.98 -13.43 14.04
N SER A 235 -8.69 -12.68 14.89
CA SER A 235 -10.06 -13.00 15.31
C SER A 235 -11.11 -12.89 14.20
N GLU A 236 -10.84 -12.13 13.15
CA GLU A 236 -11.79 -11.85 12.05
C GLU A 236 -11.64 -12.86 10.90
N VAL A 237 -10.44 -13.42 10.71
CA VAL A 237 -10.06 -14.28 9.59
C VAL A 237 -11.07 -15.40 9.33
N LYS A 238 -11.39 -16.21 10.34
CA LYS A 238 -12.24 -17.40 10.18
C LYS A 238 -13.63 -17.05 9.66
N ALA A 239 -14.24 -15.98 10.20
CA ALA A 239 -15.58 -15.58 9.82
C ALA A 239 -15.60 -15.05 8.38
N ILE A 240 -14.59 -14.24 8.02
CA ILE A 240 -14.51 -13.62 6.70
C ILE A 240 -14.20 -14.63 5.60
N VAL A 241 -13.27 -15.58 5.79
CA VAL A 241 -13.06 -16.69 4.83
C VAL A 241 -14.37 -17.39 4.54
N LYS A 242 -15.10 -17.77 5.59
CA LYS A 242 -16.39 -18.46 5.46
C LYS A 242 -17.38 -17.64 4.65
N THR A 243 -17.54 -16.35 4.97
CA THR A 243 -18.47 -15.45 4.30
C THR A 243 -18.11 -15.26 2.82
N LEU A 244 -16.84 -14.99 2.49
CA LEU A 244 -16.40 -14.86 1.10
C LEU A 244 -16.73 -16.13 0.30
N ARG A 245 -16.39 -17.32 0.84
CA ARG A 245 -16.69 -18.60 0.18
C ARG A 245 -18.18 -18.86 0.00
N GLN A 246 -19.03 -18.47 0.97
CA GLN A 246 -20.49 -18.59 0.87
C GLN A 246 -21.08 -17.70 -0.23
N HIS A 247 -20.43 -16.57 -0.52
CA HIS A 247 -20.81 -15.65 -1.60
C HIS A 247 -20.12 -15.96 -2.93
N GLY A 248 -19.44 -17.12 -3.06
CA GLY A 248 -18.77 -17.52 -4.29
C GLY A 248 -17.49 -16.73 -4.60
N ILE A 249 -16.94 -16.04 -3.61
CA ILE A 249 -15.67 -15.30 -3.73
C ILE A 249 -14.54 -16.20 -3.24
N GLU A 250 -13.58 -16.48 -4.12
CA GLU A 250 -12.44 -17.33 -3.79
C GLU A 250 -11.43 -16.57 -2.94
N VAL A 251 -10.97 -17.18 -1.84
CA VAL A 251 -9.78 -16.72 -1.11
C VAL A 251 -8.56 -17.30 -1.81
N THR A 252 -7.66 -16.43 -2.26
CA THR A 252 -6.47 -16.79 -3.07
C THR A 252 -5.19 -16.84 -2.26
N ALA A 253 -5.11 -16.08 -1.15
CA ALA A 253 -4.00 -16.09 -0.21
C ALA A 253 -4.43 -15.57 1.17
N LEU A 254 -3.70 -15.98 2.21
CA LEU A 254 -3.80 -15.48 3.58
C LEU A 254 -2.40 -15.47 4.19
N HIS A 255 -1.87 -14.30 4.51
CA HIS A 255 -0.49 -14.10 4.99
C HIS A 255 -0.36 -12.76 5.72
N SER A 256 0.85 -12.35 6.08
CA SER A 256 1.15 -11.01 6.63
C SER A 256 2.04 -10.23 5.64
N HIS A 257 1.89 -8.90 5.58
CA HIS A 257 2.78 -8.02 4.79
C HIS A 257 3.92 -7.40 5.61
N MET A 258 3.82 -7.49 6.93
CA MET A 258 4.68 -6.85 7.92
C MET A 258 5.19 -7.90 8.91
N ILE A 259 6.31 -7.61 9.58
CA ILE A 259 6.98 -8.55 10.48
C ILE A 259 6.66 -8.23 11.94
N ASP A 260 6.84 -6.98 12.35
CA ASP A 260 6.73 -6.52 13.74
C ASP A 260 5.55 -5.56 13.92
N ASP A 261 4.40 -5.93 13.34
CA ASP A 261 3.21 -5.11 13.36
C ASP A 261 2.40 -5.25 14.65
N SER A 262 1.77 -4.15 15.05
CA SER A 262 0.87 -4.11 16.20
C SER A 262 -0.35 -3.24 15.90
N PRO A 263 -1.58 -3.78 16.03
CA PRO A 263 -1.87 -5.21 16.26
C PRO A 263 -1.40 -6.07 15.09
N HIS A 264 -1.12 -7.36 15.32
CA HIS A 264 -0.69 -8.25 14.24
C HIS A 264 -1.80 -8.45 13.20
N LEU A 265 -1.50 -8.15 11.94
CA LEU A 265 -2.45 -8.15 10.83
C LEU A 265 -2.23 -9.34 9.90
N PHE A 266 -3.35 -9.84 9.40
CA PHE A 266 -3.44 -10.78 8.31
C PHE A 266 -4.04 -10.10 7.08
N PHE A 267 -3.50 -10.39 5.91
CA PHE A 267 -3.96 -9.91 4.62
C PHE A 267 -4.55 -11.08 3.85
N MET A 268 -5.81 -10.94 3.45
CA MET A 268 -6.56 -11.98 2.78
C MET A 268 -6.94 -11.55 1.38
N HIS A 269 -6.25 -12.12 0.39
CA HIS A 269 -6.53 -11.86 -1.01
C HIS A 269 -7.70 -12.71 -1.50
N PHE A 270 -8.39 -12.18 -2.49
CA PHE A 270 -9.55 -12.85 -3.06
C PHE A 270 -9.67 -12.63 -4.58
N TRP A 271 -10.48 -13.48 -5.22
CA TRP A 271 -10.79 -13.41 -6.64
C TRP A 271 -12.22 -13.87 -6.92
N ALA A 272 -12.92 -13.16 -7.81
CA ALA A 272 -14.15 -13.64 -8.44
C ALA A 272 -14.41 -12.86 -9.72
N ASN A 273 -15.21 -13.41 -10.63
CA ASN A 273 -15.71 -12.71 -11.82
C ASN A 273 -17.18 -13.06 -12.05
N GLU A 274 -18.08 -12.13 -11.73
CA GLU A 274 -19.53 -12.33 -11.76
C GLU A 274 -20.27 -10.99 -11.81
N ASP A 275 -21.60 -11.01 -11.78
CA ASP A 275 -22.46 -9.83 -11.56
C ASP A 275 -21.93 -8.90 -10.45
N ALA A 276 -21.68 -7.64 -10.81
CA ALA A 276 -20.98 -6.70 -9.93
C ALA A 276 -21.76 -6.38 -8.64
N GLN A 277 -23.10 -6.39 -8.69
CA GLN A 277 -23.92 -6.13 -7.50
C GLN A 277 -23.91 -7.32 -6.54
N ARG A 278 -23.98 -8.55 -7.04
CA ARG A 278 -23.79 -9.76 -6.21
C ARG A 278 -22.44 -9.79 -5.53
N LEU A 279 -21.39 -9.41 -6.26
CA LEU A 279 -20.04 -9.31 -5.71
C LEU A 279 -19.94 -8.22 -4.64
N ALA A 280 -20.52 -7.04 -4.88
CA ALA A 280 -20.58 -5.98 -3.88
C ALA A 280 -21.32 -6.41 -2.60
N GLN A 281 -22.40 -7.19 -2.72
CA GLN A 281 -23.11 -7.76 -1.56
C GLN A 281 -22.24 -8.73 -0.76
N GLY A 282 -21.49 -9.61 -1.44
CA GLY A 282 -20.57 -10.54 -0.78
C GLY A 282 -19.42 -9.84 -0.07
N LEU A 283 -18.83 -8.83 -0.72
CA LEU A 283 -17.80 -7.99 -0.10
C LEU A 283 -18.34 -7.17 1.07
N ARG A 284 -19.57 -6.65 0.97
CA ARG A 284 -20.22 -5.96 2.10
C ARG A 284 -20.42 -6.89 3.29
N ALA A 285 -20.93 -8.10 3.06
CA ALA A 285 -21.13 -9.08 4.13
C ALA A 285 -19.82 -9.45 4.84
N ALA A 286 -18.69 -9.49 4.12
CA ALA A 286 -17.37 -9.67 4.71
C ALA A 286 -16.87 -8.42 5.46
N LEU A 287 -17.05 -7.21 4.90
CA LEU A 287 -16.71 -5.95 5.55
C LEU A 287 -17.44 -5.75 6.89
N ASP A 288 -18.70 -6.21 6.99
CA ASP A 288 -19.49 -6.14 8.23
C ASP A 288 -18.91 -6.98 9.38
N LEU A 289 -17.96 -7.86 9.08
CA LEU A 289 -17.26 -8.70 10.05
C LEU A 289 -15.85 -8.20 10.37
N ALA A 290 -15.40 -7.13 9.72
CA ALA A 290 -14.10 -6.50 9.95
C ALA A 290 -14.27 -5.19 10.73
N ASN A 291 -13.34 -4.89 11.64
CA ASN A 291 -13.31 -3.60 12.34
C ASN A 291 -12.68 -2.51 11.46
N VAL A 292 -13.48 -1.97 10.55
CA VAL A 292 -13.11 -0.88 9.64
C VAL A 292 -13.71 0.45 10.08
N LYS A 293 -13.09 1.57 9.70
CA LYS A 293 -13.69 2.89 9.89
C LYS A 293 -15.01 2.94 9.13
N ARG A 294 -16.08 3.30 9.83
CA ARG A 294 -17.42 3.42 9.22
C ARG A 294 -17.37 4.42 8.07
N GLY A 295 -17.94 4.01 6.93
CA GLY A 295 -18.16 4.91 5.82
C GLY A 295 -19.09 6.06 6.20
N SER A 296 -18.90 7.18 5.51
CA SER A 296 -19.76 8.37 5.57
C SER A 296 -20.98 8.22 4.69
#